data_AF-V9EZ92-F1
#
_entry.id   AF-V9EZ92-F1
#
_cell.length_a   1.000
_cell.length_b   1.000
_cell.length_c   1.000
_cell.angle_alpha   90.00
_cell.angle_beta   90.00
_cell.angle_gamma   90.00
#
_symmetry.space_group_name_H-M   'P 1'
#
loop_
_entity.id
_entity.type
_entity.pdbx_description
1 polymer ?
#
loop_
_entity_poly.entity_id
_entity_poly.type
_entity_poly.pdbx_seq_one_letter_code
_entity_poly.pdbx_strand_id
1 'polypeptide(L)'
;MNPYSVFCAGLVTLAVVQAQDGSHGHVKVGSPALQAQAETPEPTIKYIDFSKLTQAPSATVPRNVTKGTQRPDPRQEPPTPEPTPAPTPAPTSAPTPAPTPDPGPWVTKTIGHDEVKPFPQPEPVTISEKAGVKFKPQIQIRTGCVPYPAVNELGETSGGLQTSGSPRGGCRGSGHGSQVYGRSTWIEGVWAIMYSWYFPKDSPSSRMGHRHDWEHAIVFIDNPEVAEPKILACSVSSHGGYKMYSPCPPWVIDGTSLKVRYKHAWPLNHDLDTTGDAGTFQDLIMWDQMSNDARRALNSVHFGKANTPFNDGNFRPKLEKAWPFKK
;
A
#
# COMPACT_ATOMS: atom_id res chain seq x y z
N MET A 1 -18.27 53.45 51.35
CA MET A 1 -19.06 54.24 50.39
C MET A 1 -19.08 53.46 49.08
N ASN A 2 -20.24 52.93 48.70
CA ASN A 2 -20.56 52.36 47.38
C ASN A 2 -21.37 53.44 46.61
N PRO A 3 -21.78 53.31 45.32
CA PRO A 3 -21.34 52.43 44.23
C PRO A 3 -21.17 53.18 42.88
N TYR A 4 -20.72 52.48 41.83
CA TYR A 4 -21.45 52.48 40.54
C TYR A 4 -21.17 51.15 39.81
N SER A 5 -22.16 50.27 39.84
CA SER A 5 -22.28 49.09 38.96
C SER A 5 -23.09 49.49 37.74
N VAL A 6 -22.59 49.15 36.55
CA VAL A 6 -23.39 49.18 35.30
C VAL A 6 -23.71 47.73 34.93
N PHE A 7 -24.99 47.40 35.02
CA PHE A 7 -25.59 46.15 34.53
C PHE A 7 -25.98 46.35 33.06
N CYS A 8 -25.44 45.52 32.15
CA CYS A 8 -25.98 45.35 30.81
C CYS A 8 -26.86 44.10 30.78
N ALA A 9 -28.18 44.28 30.71
CA ALA A 9 -29.14 43.22 30.46
C ALA A 9 -29.42 43.15 28.94
N GLY A 10 -29.02 42.05 28.30
CA GLY A 10 -29.40 41.75 26.91
C GLY A 10 -30.72 40.98 26.87
N LEU A 11 -31.70 41.54 26.15
CA LEU A 11 -32.99 40.91 25.85
C LEU A 11 -32.81 39.64 25.01
N VAL A 12 -33.49 38.55 25.42
CA VAL A 12 -33.74 37.37 24.59
C VAL A 12 -35.19 37.44 24.12
N THR A 13 -35.40 37.63 22.83
CA THR A 13 -36.71 37.51 22.17
C THR A 13 -36.93 36.06 21.73
N LEU A 14 -37.88 35.38 22.36
CA LEU A 14 -38.44 34.11 21.88
C LEU A 14 -39.47 34.42 20.78
N ALA A 15 -39.21 33.94 19.55
CA ALA A 15 -40.23 33.88 18.51
C ALA A 15 -40.81 32.45 18.47
N VAL A 16 -42.07 32.32 18.86
CA VAL A 16 -42.88 31.10 18.73
C VAL A 16 -43.56 31.15 17.36
N VAL A 17 -43.26 30.19 16.49
CA VAL A 17 -44.01 29.98 15.23
C VAL A 17 -45.12 28.98 15.50
N GLN A 18 -46.37 29.44 15.40
CA GLN A 18 -47.56 28.60 15.41
C GLN A 18 -47.82 28.06 14.00
N ALA A 19 -48.08 26.76 13.90
CA ALA A 19 -48.60 26.10 12.71
C ALA A 19 -50.13 26.23 12.66
N GLN A 20 -50.69 26.53 11.49
CA GLN A 20 -52.12 26.48 11.22
C GLN A 20 -52.42 25.40 10.18
N ASP A 21 -53.35 24.51 10.54
CA ASP A 21 -54.06 23.57 9.67
C ASP A 21 -55.06 24.30 8.76
N GLY A 22 -55.26 23.76 7.55
CA GLY A 22 -56.32 24.18 6.62
C GLY A 22 -56.44 23.24 5.41
N SER A 23 -57.49 22.43 5.42
CA SER A 23 -57.83 21.37 4.46
C SER A 23 -58.82 21.82 3.37
N HIS A 24 -58.72 21.19 2.19
CA HIS A 24 -59.78 20.73 1.24
C HIS A 24 -59.70 21.22 -0.22
N GLY A 25 -59.69 20.25 -1.15
CA GLY A 25 -59.95 20.44 -2.58
C GLY A 25 -59.73 19.17 -3.42
N HIS A 26 -60.78 18.37 -3.60
CA HIS A 26 -60.90 17.15 -4.42
C HIS A 26 -60.64 17.36 -5.92
N VAL A 27 -59.93 16.43 -6.60
CA VAL A 27 -60.32 15.84 -7.91
C VAL A 27 -59.74 14.41 -8.03
N LYS A 28 -60.59 13.44 -8.39
CA LYS A 28 -60.29 12.03 -8.74
C LYS A 28 -60.54 11.83 -10.24
N VAL A 29 -59.60 11.20 -10.97
CA VAL A 29 -59.77 10.22 -12.07
C VAL A 29 -58.38 9.56 -12.18
N GLY A 30 -58.09 8.27 -12.06
CA GLY A 30 -58.73 7.02 -12.50
C GLY A 30 -57.54 6.06 -12.79
N SER A 31 -57.46 4.92 -12.10
CA SER A 31 -56.40 3.91 -12.22
C SER A 31 -56.54 3.07 -13.52
N PRO A 32 -55.59 2.20 -13.89
CA PRO A 32 -55.47 0.91 -13.20
C PRO A 32 -54.05 0.51 -12.81
N ALA A 33 -54.02 -0.36 -11.80
CA ALA A 33 -52.86 -0.92 -11.14
C ALA A 33 -52.13 -1.97 -11.99
N LEU A 34 -50.80 -1.99 -11.89
CA LEU A 34 -50.01 -3.22 -12.03
C LEU A 34 -49.45 -3.55 -10.64
N GLN A 35 -49.96 -4.59 -10.02
CA GLN A 35 -49.33 -5.24 -8.88
C GLN A 35 -48.19 -6.12 -9.40
N ALA A 36 -46.95 -5.77 -9.09
CA ALA A 36 -45.83 -6.70 -9.12
C ALA A 36 -45.52 -7.07 -7.67
N GLN A 37 -45.74 -8.34 -7.32
CA GLN A 37 -45.32 -8.91 -6.05
C GLN A 37 -43.79 -8.88 -5.97
N ALA A 38 -43.26 -8.26 -4.92
CA ALA A 38 -41.85 -8.38 -4.58
C ALA A 38 -41.64 -9.72 -3.88
N GLU A 39 -41.05 -10.69 -4.57
CA GLU A 39 -40.53 -11.91 -3.95
C GLU A 39 -39.22 -11.59 -3.22
N THR A 40 -39.20 -11.88 -1.92
CA THR A 40 -38.01 -11.85 -1.07
C THR A 40 -37.10 -13.03 -1.45
N PRO A 41 -35.80 -12.84 -1.72
CA PRO A 41 -34.92 -13.97 -2.01
C PRO A 41 -34.56 -14.72 -0.72
N GLU A 42 -34.77 -16.04 -0.70
CA GLU A 42 -34.30 -16.95 0.34
C GLU A 42 -32.76 -17.07 0.34
N PRO A 43 -32.11 -17.29 1.50
CA PRO A 43 -30.67 -17.41 1.59
C PRO A 43 -30.19 -18.78 1.08
N THR A 44 -29.34 -18.79 0.05
CA THR A 44 -28.69 -20.01 -0.43
C THR A 44 -27.59 -20.46 0.54
N ILE A 45 -27.93 -21.36 1.47
CA ILE A 45 -26.94 -22.10 2.27
C ILE A 45 -26.34 -23.20 1.39
N LYS A 46 -25.06 -23.07 1.02
CA LYS A 46 -24.29 -24.16 0.41
C LYS A 46 -23.82 -25.12 1.49
N TYR A 47 -24.58 -26.18 1.74
CA TYR A 47 -24.11 -27.30 2.56
C TYR A 47 -23.15 -28.19 1.73
N ILE A 48 -22.01 -28.56 2.31
CA ILE A 48 -21.13 -29.59 1.75
C ILE A 48 -21.73 -30.95 2.14
N ASP A 49 -21.99 -31.80 1.15
CA ASP A 49 -22.45 -33.17 1.37
C ASP A 49 -21.25 -34.09 1.67
N PHE A 50 -21.14 -34.51 2.94
CA PHE A 50 -20.08 -35.39 3.43
C PHE A 50 -20.33 -36.88 3.16
N SER A 51 -21.42 -37.26 2.48
CA SER A 51 -21.74 -38.67 2.19
C SER A 51 -20.83 -39.31 1.12
N LYS A 52 -19.92 -38.55 0.51
CA LYS A 52 -18.95 -39.04 -0.49
C LYS A 52 -17.53 -39.32 0.05
N LEU A 53 -17.30 -39.22 1.36
CA LEU A 53 -15.96 -39.37 1.96
C LEU A 53 -15.64 -40.77 2.53
N THR A 54 -16.43 -41.80 2.22
CA THR A 54 -16.16 -43.17 2.66
C THR A 54 -16.16 -44.16 1.50
N GLN A 55 -15.05 -44.21 0.75
CA GLN A 55 -14.64 -45.42 0.05
C GLN A 55 -13.13 -45.62 0.22
N ALA A 56 -12.77 -46.66 0.97
CA ALA A 56 -11.41 -47.17 1.10
C ALA A 56 -10.99 -47.91 -0.19
N PRO A 57 -9.70 -47.94 -0.55
CA PRO A 57 -9.23 -48.56 -1.78
C PRO A 57 -9.38 -50.09 -1.75
N SER A 58 -9.98 -50.65 -2.79
CA SER A 58 -10.09 -52.10 -3.01
C SER A 58 -8.75 -52.68 -3.43
N ALA A 59 -8.20 -53.56 -2.60
CA ALA A 59 -7.03 -54.36 -2.92
C ALA A 59 -7.43 -55.54 -3.83
N THR A 60 -6.91 -55.56 -5.06
CA THR A 60 -6.93 -56.76 -5.91
C THR A 60 -5.49 -57.14 -6.19
N VAL A 61 -5.02 -58.20 -5.52
CA VAL A 61 -3.69 -58.81 -5.71
C VAL A 61 -3.79 -59.86 -6.81
N PRO A 62 -3.03 -59.76 -7.93
CA PRO A 62 -2.82 -60.90 -8.80
C PRO A 62 -1.67 -61.77 -8.24
N ARG A 63 -1.96 -63.06 -7.99
CA ARG A 63 -0.94 -64.09 -7.73
C ARG A 63 -0.13 -64.31 -9.02
N ASN A 64 1.15 -63.92 -9.02
CA ASN A 64 2.11 -64.43 -9.98
C ASN A 64 2.90 -65.59 -9.38
N VAL A 65 2.81 -66.74 -10.04
CA VAL A 65 3.53 -67.97 -9.76
C VAL A 65 5.02 -67.76 -10.05
N THR A 66 5.87 -68.00 -9.06
CA THR A 66 7.33 -67.98 -9.19
C THR A 66 7.78 -69.18 -10.04
N LYS A 67 8.16 -68.95 -11.30
CA LYS A 67 8.98 -69.89 -12.08
C LYS A 67 10.45 -69.62 -11.78
N GLY A 68 11.21 -70.68 -11.52
CA GLY A 68 12.59 -70.63 -11.02
C GLY A 68 13.56 -69.80 -11.87
N THR A 69 14.51 -69.20 -11.17
CA THR A 69 15.68 -68.47 -11.68
C THR A 69 16.46 -69.29 -12.70
N GLN A 70 16.47 -68.83 -13.95
CA GLN A 70 17.50 -69.19 -14.92
C GLN A 70 18.76 -68.37 -14.64
N ARG A 71 19.91 -69.05 -14.70
CA ARG A 71 21.26 -68.51 -14.59
C ARG A 71 21.54 -67.51 -15.73
N PRO A 72 22.10 -66.31 -15.47
CA PRO A 72 22.44 -65.37 -16.53
C PRO A 72 23.55 -65.91 -17.44
N ASP A 73 23.38 -65.69 -18.75
CA ASP A 73 24.33 -66.00 -19.81
C ASP A 73 25.55 -65.04 -19.74
N PRO A 74 26.80 -65.51 -19.66
CA PRO A 74 27.99 -64.67 -19.50
C PRO A 74 28.41 -63.87 -20.77
N ARG A 75 27.51 -63.65 -21.74
CA ARG A 75 27.81 -62.93 -22.99
C ARG A 75 27.02 -61.65 -23.25
N GLN A 76 26.29 -61.10 -22.29
CA GLN A 76 25.67 -59.78 -22.45
C GLN A 76 26.65 -58.65 -22.10
N GLU A 77 27.05 -57.88 -23.10
CA GLU A 77 27.71 -56.59 -22.93
C GLU A 77 26.77 -55.58 -22.22
N PRO A 78 27.29 -54.72 -21.33
CA PRO A 78 26.47 -53.73 -20.63
C PRO A 78 25.92 -52.69 -21.63
N PRO A 79 24.70 -52.17 -21.41
CA PRO A 79 24.13 -51.14 -22.26
C PRO A 79 24.95 -49.84 -22.16
N THR A 80 25.25 -49.25 -23.31
CA THR A 80 25.90 -47.94 -23.45
C THR A 80 25.09 -46.85 -22.75
N PRO A 81 25.71 -45.97 -21.93
CA PRO A 81 24.99 -44.88 -21.28
C PRO A 81 24.48 -43.87 -22.32
N GLU A 82 23.24 -43.43 -22.15
CA GLU A 82 22.58 -42.40 -22.97
C GLU A 82 23.30 -41.05 -22.79
N PRO A 83 23.49 -40.24 -23.85
CA PRO A 83 24.22 -38.98 -23.75
C PRO A 83 23.47 -37.95 -22.88
N THR A 84 24.18 -37.38 -21.90
CA THR A 84 23.71 -36.26 -21.07
C THR A 84 23.32 -35.06 -21.95
N PRO A 85 22.11 -34.49 -21.83
CA PRO A 85 21.73 -33.30 -22.58
C PRO A 85 22.61 -32.10 -22.19
N ALA A 86 22.97 -31.30 -23.19
CA ALA A 86 23.78 -30.10 -23.02
C ALA A 86 23.09 -29.06 -22.12
N PRO A 87 23.83 -28.24 -21.36
CA PRO A 87 23.25 -27.21 -20.50
C PRO A 87 22.48 -26.18 -21.34
N THR A 88 21.25 -25.86 -20.91
CA THR A 88 20.43 -24.80 -21.48
C THR A 88 21.15 -23.45 -21.33
N PRO A 89 21.28 -22.64 -22.40
CA PRO A 89 21.90 -21.32 -22.30
C PRO A 89 21.11 -20.41 -21.35
N ALA A 90 21.82 -19.59 -20.58
CA ALA A 90 21.22 -18.59 -19.71
C ALA A 90 20.31 -17.64 -20.51
N PRO A 91 19.17 -17.19 -19.94
CA PRO A 91 18.28 -16.26 -20.63
C PRO A 91 19.03 -14.96 -20.95
N THR A 92 19.07 -14.60 -22.23
CA THR A 92 19.59 -13.32 -22.71
C THR A 92 18.82 -12.18 -22.04
N SER A 93 19.53 -11.28 -21.37
CA SER A 93 18.99 -10.06 -20.78
C SER A 93 18.11 -9.34 -21.80
N ALA A 94 16.88 -8.97 -21.41
CA ALA A 94 16.03 -8.14 -22.26
C ALA A 94 16.77 -6.85 -22.66
N PRO A 95 16.66 -6.38 -23.91
CA PRO A 95 17.33 -5.16 -24.35
C PRO A 95 16.86 -3.99 -23.49
N THR A 96 17.82 -3.25 -22.92
CA THR A 96 17.57 -2.00 -22.21
C THR A 96 16.79 -1.07 -23.15
N PRO A 97 15.62 -0.56 -22.75
CA PRO A 97 14.87 0.39 -23.57
C PRO A 97 15.76 1.58 -23.92
N ALA A 98 15.66 2.06 -25.16
CA ALA A 98 16.38 3.26 -25.58
C ALA A 98 16.07 4.43 -24.63
N PRO A 99 17.06 5.27 -24.27
CA PRO A 99 16.83 6.42 -23.42
C PRO A 99 15.74 7.29 -24.04
N THR A 100 14.70 7.58 -23.25
CA THR A 100 13.66 8.51 -23.67
C THR A 100 14.32 9.85 -24.01
N PRO A 101 14.03 10.47 -25.16
CA PRO A 101 14.54 11.79 -25.49
C PRO A 101 14.25 12.77 -24.35
N ASP A 102 15.22 13.64 -24.03
CA ASP A 102 15.03 14.68 -23.02
C ASP A 102 13.85 15.57 -23.46
N PRO A 103 12.75 15.66 -22.69
CA PRO A 103 11.52 16.33 -23.12
C PRO A 103 11.64 17.87 -23.19
N GLY A 104 12.86 18.40 -23.23
CA GLY A 104 13.15 19.82 -23.26
C GLY A 104 13.24 20.44 -21.86
N PRO A 105 13.23 21.78 -21.76
CA PRO A 105 13.39 22.47 -20.49
C PRO A 105 12.21 22.17 -19.57
N TRP A 106 12.48 21.37 -18.54
CA TRP A 106 11.50 21.07 -17.49
C TRP A 106 11.51 22.17 -16.44
N VAL A 107 10.32 22.67 -16.09
CA VAL A 107 10.10 23.66 -15.03
C VAL A 107 9.24 23.03 -13.95
N THR A 108 9.68 23.16 -12.71
CA THR A 108 8.90 22.76 -11.53
C THR A 108 7.55 23.49 -11.51
N LYS A 109 6.44 22.75 -11.42
CA LYS A 109 5.11 23.32 -11.18
C LYS A 109 4.53 22.78 -9.88
N THR A 110 4.07 23.68 -9.03
CA THR A 110 3.40 23.36 -7.76
C THR A 110 1.89 23.62 -7.91
N ILE A 111 1.06 22.68 -7.47
CA ILE A 111 -0.40 22.77 -7.51
C ILE A 111 -1.00 22.54 -6.11
N GLY A 112 -2.32 22.70 -5.96
CA GLY A 112 -3.03 22.42 -4.72
C GLY A 112 -2.77 20.98 -4.24
N HIS A 113 -2.71 20.77 -2.91
CA HIS A 113 -2.40 19.43 -2.38
C HIS A 113 -3.50 18.41 -2.70
N ASP A 114 -4.70 18.88 -2.98
CA ASP A 114 -5.90 18.14 -3.40
C ASP A 114 -6.15 18.16 -4.91
N GLU A 115 -5.28 18.79 -5.71
CA GLU A 115 -5.37 18.81 -7.18
C GLU A 115 -4.45 17.77 -7.84
N VAL A 116 -3.50 17.22 -7.08
CA VAL A 116 -2.59 16.19 -7.59
C VAL A 116 -3.37 14.90 -7.80
N LYS A 117 -3.41 14.44 -9.06
CA LYS A 117 -3.99 13.14 -9.41
C LYS A 117 -2.98 12.02 -9.15
N PRO A 118 -3.35 10.94 -8.45
CA PRO A 118 -2.47 9.80 -8.25
C PRO A 118 -2.27 9.03 -9.55
N PHE A 119 -1.18 8.26 -9.60
CA PHE A 119 -0.99 7.20 -10.57
C PHE A 119 -1.89 6.01 -10.19
N PRO A 120 -2.67 5.46 -11.12
CA PRO A 120 -3.31 4.17 -10.89
C PRO A 120 -2.22 3.11 -10.69
N GLN A 121 -2.49 2.09 -9.88
CA GLN A 121 -1.57 0.96 -9.75
C GLN A 121 -1.54 0.16 -11.07
N PRO A 122 -0.41 0.10 -11.80
CA PRO A 122 -0.33 -0.70 -13.01
C PRO A 122 -0.32 -2.21 -12.68
N GLU A 123 -0.71 -3.04 -13.64
CA GLU A 123 -0.51 -4.49 -13.54
C GLU A 123 1.01 -4.81 -13.49
N PRO A 124 1.48 -5.61 -12.52
CA PRO A 124 2.90 -5.85 -12.34
C PRO A 124 3.44 -6.87 -13.36
N VAL A 125 4.48 -6.47 -14.10
CA VAL A 125 5.10 -7.29 -15.17
C VAL A 125 6.42 -7.87 -14.69
N THR A 126 7.32 -7.02 -14.20
CA THR A 126 8.67 -7.41 -13.81
C THR A 126 8.71 -8.08 -12.43
N ILE A 127 9.83 -8.75 -12.11
CA ILE A 127 10.05 -9.37 -10.79
C ILE A 127 9.93 -8.33 -9.66
N SER A 128 10.54 -7.16 -9.84
CA SER A 128 10.52 -6.08 -8.84
C SER A 128 9.11 -5.50 -8.65
N GLU A 129 8.34 -5.34 -9.72
CA GLU A 129 6.95 -4.87 -9.65
C GLU A 129 6.05 -5.89 -8.95
N LYS A 130 6.17 -7.18 -9.29
CA LYS A 130 5.41 -8.26 -8.65
C LYS A 130 5.72 -8.35 -7.17
N ALA A 131 7.00 -8.26 -6.79
CA ALA A 131 7.41 -8.19 -5.39
C ALA A 131 6.87 -6.93 -4.71
N GLY A 132 6.94 -5.78 -5.38
CA GLY A 132 6.39 -4.51 -4.91
C GLY A 132 4.90 -4.62 -4.55
N VAL A 133 4.09 -5.24 -5.41
CA VAL A 133 2.66 -5.46 -5.15
C VAL A 133 2.45 -6.52 -4.05
N LYS A 134 3.17 -7.65 -4.09
CA LYS A 134 3.02 -8.77 -3.13
C LYS A 134 3.31 -8.35 -1.69
N PHE A 135 4.34 -7.52 -1.47
CA PHE A 135 4.77 -7.10 -0.12
C PHE A 135 4.24 -5.72 0.29
N LYS A 136 3.24 -5.21 -0.45
CA LYS A 136 2.66 -3.88 -0.19
C LYS A 136 2.18 -3.80 1.27
N PRO A 137 2.61 -2.78 2.03
CA PRO A 137 2.24 -2.64 3.44
C PRO A 137 0.84 -2.06 3.61
N GLN A 138 0.23 -2.35 4.76
CA GLN A 138 -0.96 -1.66 5.25
C GLN A 138 -0.51 -0.48 6.12
N ILE A 139 -1.16 0.67 5.96
CA ILE A 139 -0.94 1.83 6.83
C ILE A 139 -2.21 2.20 7.60
N GLN A 140 -2.09 2.25 8.93
CA GLN A 140 -3.13 2.75 9.82
C GLN A 140 -2.85 4.21 10.17
N ILE A 141 -3.78 5.11 9.87
CA ILE A 141 -3.64 6.54 10.21
C ILE A 141 -4.27 6.82 11.57
N ARG A 142 -3.47 6.77 12.63
CA ARG A 142 -3.96 7.02 14.00
C ARG A 142 -4.25 8.49 14.23
N THR A 143 -3.34 9.37 13.81
CA THR A 143 -3.47 10.84 13.90
C THR A 143 -3.01 11.50 12.61
N GLY A 144 -3.28 12.79 12.46
CA GLY A 144 -2.77 13.58 11.33
C GLY A 144 -3.49 13.31 10.00
N CYS A 145 -2.80 13.66 8.92
CA CYS A 145 -3.29 13.52 7.56
C CYS A 145 -3.34 12.05 7.11
N VAL A 146 -4.23 11.75 6.15
CA VAL A 146 -4.10 10.52 5.35
C VAL A 146 -3.03 10.71 4.27
N PRO A 147 -2.52 9.65 3.61
CA PRO A 147 -1.55 9.80 2.53
C PRO A 147 -2.18 10.43 1.27
N TYR A 148 -1.42 11.28 0.59
CA TYR A 148 -1.80 11.98 -0.64
C TYR A 148 -0.78 11.69 -1.76
N PRO A 149 -1.18 11.83 -3.03
CA PRO A 149 -0.21 11.90 -4.11
C PRO A 149 0.64 13.18 -3.98
N ALA A 150 1.96 13.01 -4.00
CA ALA A 150 2.95 14.09 -3.95
C ALA A 150 3.23 14.69 -5.34
N VAL A 151 3.08 13.88 -6.38
CA VAL A 151 3.40 14.22 -7.77
C VAL A 151 2.44 13.48 -8.71
N ASN A 152 2.08 14.10 -9.84
CA ASN A 152 1.30 13.47 -10.91
C ASN A 152 2.18 13.10 -12.13
N GLU A 153 1.56 12.53 -13.17
CA GLU A 153 2.25 12.08 -14.39
C GLU A 153 2.99 13.22 -15.14
N LEU A 154 2.56 14.47 -14.99
CA LEU A 154 3.17 15.64 -15.61
C LEU A 154 4.34 16.22 -14.79
N GLY A 155 4.67 15.61 -13.65
CA GLY A 155 5.67 16.13 -12.72
C GLY A 155 5.23 17.35 -11.92
N GLU A 156 3.92 17.65 -11.89
CA GLU A 156 3.37 18.70 -11.02
C GLU A 156 3.33 18.17 -9.59
N THR A 157 3.82 18.96 -8.64
CA THR A 157 3.99 18.54 -7.24
C THR A 157 3.01 19.22 -6.29
N SER A 158 2.69 18.51 -5.22
CA SER A 158 1.81 18.98 -4.16
C SER A 158 2.42 20.19 -3.44
N GLY A 159 1.69 21.30 -3.38
CA GLY A 159 2.04 22.46 -2.56
C GLY A 159 1.88 22.22 -1.05
N GLY A 160 1.37 21.06 -0.64
CA GLY A 160 1.15 20.71 0.77
C GLY A 160 0.13 21.64 1.46
N LEU A 161 0.09 21.55 2.78
CA LEU A 161 -0.80 22.34 3.63
C LEU A 161 -0.04 23.12 4.70
N GLN A 162 -0.57 24.29 5.04
CA GLN A 162 -0.10 25.02 6.21
C GLN A 162 -0.43 24.29 7.51
N THR A 163 0.39 24.47 8.54
CA THR A 163 0.25 23.83 9.85
C THR A 163 -0.88 24.42 10.72
N SER A 164 -1.66 25.36 10.19
CA SER A 164 -2.82 25.91 10.90
C SER A 164 -3.99 24.91 10.96
N GLY A 165 -4.94 25.20 11.85
CA GLY A 165 -6.07 24.32 12.11
C GLY A 165 -5.68 23.08 12.93
N SER A 166 -6.54 22.07 12.92
CA SER A 166 -6.28 20.80 13.60
C SER A 166 -5.27 19.94 12.82
N PRO A 167 -4.65 18.93 13.47
CA PRO A 167 -3.73 17.98 12.81
C PRO A 167 -4.29 17.34 11.54
N ARG A 168 -5.60 17.07 11.49
CA ARG A 168 -6.29 16.45 10.34
C ARG A 168 -7.05 17.46 9.47
N GLY A 169 -7.00 18.75 9.81
CA GLY A 169 -7.75 19.79 9.10
C GLY A 169 -7.23 19.98 7.68
N GLY A 170 -8.10 19.85 6.68
CA GLY A 170 -7.78 20.00 5.26
C GLY A 170 -7.12 18.79 4.59
N CYS A 171 -6.82 17.71 5.32
CA CYS A 171 -6.09 16.55 4.79
C CYS A 171 -6.72 15.17 5.13
N ARG A 172 -8.05 15.07 5.00
CA ARG A 172 -8.79 13.81 5.25
C ARG A 172 -9.02 12.95 4.02
N GLY A 173 -8.61 13.41 2.85
CA GLY A 173 -8.77 12.78 1.55
C GLY A 173 -8.64 13.81 0.43
N SER A 174 -7.97 13.46 -0.67
CA SER A 174 -7.70 14.38 -1.79
C SER A 174 -8.90 14.61 -2.70
N GLY A 175 -9.92 13.75 -2.64
CA GLY A 175 -10.95 13.67 -3.68
C GLY A 175 -10.51 12.88 -4.93
N HIS A 176 -9.20 12.66 -5.13
CA HIS A 176 -8.64 11.87 -6.22
C HIS A 176 -8.11 10.49 -5.79
N GLY A 177 -8.08 10.21 -4.49
CA GLY A 177 -7.56 8.96 -3.92
C GLY A 177 -6.30 9.17 -3.07
N SER A 178 -5.60 8.08 -2.80
CA SER A 178 -4.37 8.05 -2.01
C SER A 178 -3.24 7.40 -2.82
N GLN A 179 -2.00 7.45 -2.35
CA GLN A 179 -0.87 6.87 -3.06
C GLN A 179 0.16 6.30 -2.08
N VAL A 180 0.78 5.19 -2.45
CA VAL A 180 2.05 4.73 -1.90
C VAL A 180 3.09 4.61 -3.04
N TYR A 181 4.31 5.04 -2.79
CA TYR A 181 5.42 4.99 -3.73
C TYR A 181 6.34 3.84 -3.38
N GLY A 182 6.83 3.09 -4.38
CA GLY A 182 7.73 1.95 -4.16
C GLY A 182 9.08 2.13 -4.85
N ARG A 183 10.19 1.72 -4.23
CA ARG A 183 11.48 1.54 -4.91
C ARG A 183 12.24 0.39 -4.29
N SER A 184 12.86 -0.45 -5.13
CA SER A 184 13.49 -1.68 -4.69
C SER A 184 14.88 -1.89 -5.27
N THR A 185 15.74 -2.59 -4.54
CA THR A 185 17.08 -2.97 -5.01
C THR A 185 17.66 -4.10 -4.17
N TRP A 186 18.72 -4.73 -4.67
CA TRP A 186 19.59 -5.58 -3.87
C TRP A 186 20.55 -4.73 -3.01
N ILE A 187 20.67 -5.10 -1.74
CA ILE A 187 21.65 -4.53 -0.81
C ILE A 187 22.19 -5.65 0.08
N GLU A 188 23.52 -5.84 0.08
CA GLU A 188 24.20 -6.89 0.87
C GLU A 188 23.59 -8.29 0.71
N GLY A 189 23.21 -8.66 -0.52
CA GLY A 189 22.62 -9.97 -0.82
C GLY A 189 21.17 -10.17 -0.35
N VAL A 190 20.49 -9.11 0.09
CA VAL A 190 19.07 -9.10 0.48
C VAL A 190 18.29 -8.13 -0.41
N TRP A 191 17.07 -8.48 -0.76
CA TRP A 191 16.20 -7.61 -1.56
C TRP A 191 15.43 -6.65 -0.66
N ALA A 192 15.65 -5.35 -0.83
CA ALA A 192 14.96 -4.31 -0.08
C ALA A 192 13.87 -3.66 -0.95
N ILE A 193 12.69 -3.48 -0.38
CA ILE A 193 11.58 -2.73 -0.99
C ILE A 193 11.19 -1.60 -0.05
N MET A 194 11.45 -0.36 -0.44
CA MET A 194 11.01 0.83 0.28
C MET A 194 9.62 1.24 -0.22
N TYR A 195 8.69 1.41 0.70
CA TYR A 195 7.36 1.97 0.49
C TYR A 195 7.26 3.30 1.20
N SER A 196 6.89 4.36 0.49
CA SER A 196 6.87 5.72 1.02
C SER A 196 5.52 6.39 0.82
N TRP A 197 5.12 7.19 1.81
CA TRP A 197 3.89 7.96 1.80
C TRP A 197 4.20 9.43 1.99
N TYR A 198 3.48 10.25 1.24
CA TYR A 198 3.50 11.69 1.39
C TYR A 198 2.25 12.16 2.15
N PHE A 199 2.45 13.12 3.05
CA PHE A 199 1.35 13.80 3.73
C PHE A 199 1.44 15.31 3.48
N PRO A 200 0.32 16.01 3.24
CA PRO A 200 0.38 17.45 2.93
C PRO A 200 1.00 18.31 4.04
N LYS A 201 0.91 17.86 5.30
CA LYS A 201 1.56 18.50 6.46
C LYS A 201 1.80 17.47 7.55
N ASP A 202 2.78 17.76 8.38
CA ASP A 202 2.99 17.17 9.70
C ASP A 202 2.71 18.24 10.75
N SER A 203 1.63 18.08 11.51
CA SER A 203 1.21 19.08 12.48
C SER A 203 0.62 18.41 13.71
N PRO A 204 1.40 18.23 14.80
CA PRO A 204 0.88 17.64 16.05
C PRO A 204 -0.10 18.57 16.77
N SER A 205 0.02 19.89 16.56
CA SER A 205 -0.88 20.92 17.05
C SER A 205 -0.88 22.13 16.11
N SER A 206 -1.89 22.99 16.24
CA SER A 206 -2.05 24.16 15.37
C SER A 206 -0.81 25.04 15.39
N ARG A 207 -0.33 25.41 14.19
CA ARG A 207 0.88 26.21 13.94
C ARG A 207 2.20 25.56 14.36
N MET A 208 2.18 24.31 14.81
CA MET A 208 3.37 23.50 15.07
C MET A 208 3.60 22.47 13.95
N GLY A 209 4.85 22.00 13.85
CA GLY A 209 5.28 21.05 12.83
C GLY A 209 5.75 21.72 11.53
N HIS A 210 5.42 21.15 10.38
CA HIS A 210 5.78 21.67 9.07
C HIS A 210 4.80 21.29 7.95
N ARG A 211 4.83 22.10 6.89
CA ARG A 211 4.25 21.75 5.59
C ARG A 211 5.05 20.58 5.00
N HIS A 212 4.34 19.69 4.33
CA HIS A 212 4.83 18.42 3.79
C HIS A 212 5.26 17.44 4.88
N ASP A 213 5.17 16.16 4.56
CA ASP A 213 5.77 15.09 5.31
C ASP A 213 6.05 13.91 4.37
N TRP A 214 7.11 13.18 4.67
CA TRP A 214 7.53 11.99 3.93
C TRP A 214 7.97 10.94 4.94
N GLU A 215 7.25 9.83 4.95
CA GLU A 215 7.56 8.67 5.77
C GLU A 215 7.72 7.43 4.89
N HIS A 216 8.41 6.41 5.38
CA HIS A 216 8.63 5.17 4.64
C HIS A 216 8.86 3.95 5.52
N ALA A 217 8.42 2.81 5.02
CA ALA A 217 8.73 1.49 5.54
C ALA A 217 9.60 0.73 4.53
N ILE A 218 10.49 -0.12 5.01
CA ILE A 218 11.33 -0.98 4.18
C ILE A 218 11.06 -2.42 4.58
N VAL A 219 10.70 -3.24 3.61
CA VAL A 219 10.56 -4.69 3.75
C VAL A 219 11.81 -5.32 3.13
N PHE A 220 12.53 -6.12 3.90
CA PHE A 220 13.67 -6.89 3.44
C PHE A 220 13.24 -8.34 3.23
N ILE A 221 13.38 -8.85 2.01
CA ILE A 221 13.05 -10.25 1.66
C ILE A 221 14.29 -10.98 1.15
N ASP A 222 14.26 -12.31 1.19
CA ASP A 222 15.35 -13.16 0.73
C ASP A 222 15.64 -13.01 -0.76
N ASN A 223 14.68 -13.35 -1.63
CA ASN A 223 14.86 -13.28 -3.08
C ASN A 223 13.51 -13.06 -3.79
N PRO A 224 13.30 -11.98 -4.54
CA PRO A 224 12.02 -11.72 -5.22
C PRO A 224 11.73 -12.70 -6.37
N GLU A 225 12.70 -13.49 -6.82
CA GLU A 225 12.56 -14.40 -7.97
C GLU A 225 12.00 -15.78 -7.61
N VAL A 226 11.99 -16.14 -6.33
CA VAL A 226 11.44 -17.43 -5.88
C VAL A 226 9.92 -17.36 -5.79
N ALA A 227 9.25 -18.52 -5.87
CA ALA A 227 7.79 -18.57 -5.85
C ALA A 227 7.19 -17.96 -4.56
N GLU A 228 7.82 -18.22 -3.42
CA GLU A 228 7.40 -17.72 -2.11
C GLU A 228 8.55 -17.01 -1.38
N PRO A 229 8.83 -15.74 -1.71
CA PRO A 229 9.85 -14.96 -1.01
C PRO A 229 9.45 -14.75 0.45
N LYS A 230 10.44 -14.73 1.34
CA LYS A 230 10.23 -14.61 2.78
C LYS A 230 10.67 -13.25 3.28
N ILE A 231 9.85 -12.63 4.11
CA ILE A 231 10.23 -11.42 4.86
C ILE A 231 11.28 -11.81 5.89
N LEU A 232 12.48 -11.24 5.75
CA LEU A 232 13.60 -11.44 6.66
C LEU A 232 13.63 -10.38 7.76
N ALA A 233 13.28 -9.13 7.43
CA ALA A 233 13.33 -8.01 8.36
C ALA A 233 12.48 -6.83 7.86
N CYS A 234 12.27 -5.85 8.73
CA CYS A 234 11.57 -4.62 8.39
C CYS A 234 12.13 -3.44 9.18
N SER A 235 12.07 -2.27 8.56
CA SER A 235 12.44 -1.00 9.16
C SER A 235 11.38 0.04 8.86
N VAL A 236 11.03 0.89 9.82
CA VAL A 236 10.10 2.01 9.62
C VAL A 236 10.76 3.32 10.02
N SER A 237 10.55 4.37 9.24
CA SER A 237 11.05 5.70 9.55
C SER A 237 10.48 6.18 10.88
N SER A 238 11.35 6.73 11.72
CA SER A 238 10.93 7.34 12.98
C SER A 238 11.76 8.59 13.20
N HIS A 239 11.16 9.73 12.86
CA HIS A 239 11.82 11.03 12.85
C HIS A 239 13.13 10.99 12.02
N GLY A 240 14.27 11.35 12.60
CA GLY A 240 15.58 11.31 11.93
C GLY A 240 16.18 9.91 11.79
N GLY A 241 15.57 8.86 12.35
CA GLY A 241 16.12 7.51 12.44
C GLY A 241 15.15 6.43 11.96
N TYR A 242 15.34 5.22 12.49
CA TYR A 242 14.55 4.04 12.14
C TYR A 242 14.28 3.18 13.37
N LYS A 243 13.07 2.59 13.42
CA LYS A 243 12.81 1.39 14.22
C LYS A 243 13.05 0.20 13.32
N MET A 244 13.97 -0.68 13.71
CA MET A 244 14.51 -1.76 12.89
C MET A 244 14.26 -3.11 13.57
N TYR A 245 13.83 -4.10 12.82
CA TYR A 245 13.45 -5.41 13.34
C TYR A 245 13.98 -6.53 12.45
N SER A 246 14.79 -7.44 13.02
CA SER A 246 15.32 -8.62 12.35
C SER A 246 15.23 -9.84 13.30
N PRO A 247 14.24 -10.74 13.15
CA PRO A 247 13.14 -10.69 12.18
C PRO A 247 12.07 -9.65 12.53
N CYS A 248 11.15 -9.37 11.60
CA CYS A 248 9.92 -8.64 11.93
C CYS A 248 9.12 -9.38 13.02
N PRO A 249 8.51 -8.67 13.98
CA PRO A 249 7.59 -9.30 14.91
C PRO A 249 6.42 -9.95 14.16
N PRO A 250 6.04 -11.22 14.44
CA PRO A 250 4.99 -11.90 13.67
C PRO A 250 3.64 -11.18 13.67
N TRP A 251 3.29 -10.50 14.78
CA TRP A 251 2.02 -9.79 14.93
C TRP A 251 1.92 -8.53 14.05
N VAL A 252 3.02 -8.06 13.46
CA VAL A 252 3.03 -6.90 12.54
C VAL A 252 2.89 -7.33 11.08
N ILE A 253 2.85 -8.63 10.79
CA ILE A 253 2.69 -9.17 9.43
C ILE A 253 1.30 -9.76 9.27
N ASP A 254 0.63 -9.42 8.17
CA ASP A 254 -0.63 -10.00 7.72
C ASP A 254 -0.45 -10.58 6.32
N GLY A 255 -0.35 -11.92 6.23
CA GLY A 255 0.11 -12.60 5.01
C GLY A 255 1.53 -12.17 4.63
N THR A 256 1.66 -11.37 3.56
CA THR A 256 2.92 -10.75 3.10
C THR A 256 2.98 -9.25 3.33
N SER A 257 1.96 -8.67 3.98
CA SER A 257 1.87 -7.22 4.20
C SER A 257 2.37 -6.84 5.60
N LEU A 258 3.37 -5.97 5.65
CA LEU A 258 3.76 -5.28 6.87
C LEU A 258 2.67 -4.29 7.29
N LYS A 259 2.27 -4.31 8.56
CA LYS A 259 1.34 -3.36 9.17
C LYS A 259 2.11 -2.25 9.86
N VAL A 260 1.94 -1.03 9.36
CA VAL A 260 2.52 0.19 9.94
C VAL A 260 1.44 1.17 10.38
N ARG A 261 1.80 2.08 11.27
CA ARG A 261 0.93 3.13 11.78
C ARG A 261 1.62 4.47 11.68
N TYR A 262 0.91 5.44 11.11
CA TYR A 262 1.28 6.85 11.18
C TYR A 262 0.61 7.50 12.39
N LYS A 263 1.42 8.08 13.27
CA LYS A 263 0.97 8.71 14.51
C LYS A 263 1.91 9.85 14.89
N HIS A 264 1.47 10.69 15.82
CA HIS A 264 2.38 11.50 16.62
C HIS A 264 2.20 11.14 18.10
N ALA A 265 3.22 11.43 18.90
CA ALA A 265 3.14 11.39 20.36
C ALA A 265 3.62 12.75 20.88
N TRP A 266 2.71 13.53 21.47
CA TRP A 266 3.02 14.86 21.97
C TRP A 266 4.29 14.83 22.86
N PRO A 267 5.26 15.75 22.68
CA PRO A 267 5.26 16.92 21.80
C PRO A 267 5.85 16.67 20.40
N LEU A 268 6.21 15.44 20.09
CA LEU A 268 6.87 15.10 18.84
C LEU A 268 5.90 15.19 17.67
N ASN A 269 6.51 15.47 16.52
CA ASN A 269 5.93 15.39 15.19
C ASN A 269 5.50 13.95 14.85
N HIS A 270 4.93 13.75 13.66
CA HIS A 270 4.55 12.40 13.26
C HIS A 270 5.77 11.51 12.98
N ASP A 271 5.53 10.21 13.08
CA ASP A 271 6.47 9.14 12.77
C ASP A 271 5.73 7.88 12.34
N LEU A 272 6.45 6.89 11.81
CA LEU A 272 5.93 5.54 11.67
C LEU A 272 6.29 4.66 12.86
N ASP A 273 5.40 3.71 13.10
CA ASP A 273 5.60 2.59 14.00
C ASP A 273 5.06 1.32 13.36
N THR A 274 5.55 0.16 13.79
CA THR A 274 4.88 -1.09 13.48
C THR A 274 3.63 -1.24 14.34
N THR A 275 2.62 -1.96 13.85
CA THR A 275 1.34 -2.11 14.57
C THR A 275 0.73 -3.50 14.38
N GLY A 276 -0.05 -3.93 15.37
CA GLY A 276 -0.87 -5.14 15.27
C GLY A 276 -2.21 -4.88 14.59
N ASP A 277 -2.64 -3.63 14.54
CA ASP A 277 -3.91 -3.23 13.93
C ASP A 277 -3.83 -3.26 12.41
N ALA A 278 -4.91 -3.70 11.77
CA ALA A 278 -5.05 -3.58 10.33
C ALA A 278 -5.07 -2.10 9.89
N GLY A 279 -4.54 -1.86 8.70
CA GLY A 279 -4.53 -0.57 8.03
C GLY A 279 -5.28 -0.62 6.69
N THR A 280 -5.05 0.37 5.84
CA THR A 280 -5.54 0.37 4.47
C THR A 280 -4.39 0.25 3.47
N PHE A 281 -4.70 -0.26 2.29
CA PHE A 281 -3.82 -0.21 1.13
C PHE A 281 -4.09 1.04 0.30
N GLN A 282 -3.07 1.48 -0.44
CA GLN A 282 -3.14 2.54 -1.44
C GLN A 282 -2.68 1.98 -2.78
N ASP A 283 -3.02 2.67 -3.86
CA ASP A 283 -2.45 2.35 -5.17
C ASP A 283 -0.94 2.55 -5.12
N LEU A 284 -0.22 1.52 -5.54
CA LEU A 284 1.23 1.51 -5.58
C LEU A 284 1.71 1.98 -6.95
N ILE A 285 2.65 2.91 -6.95
CA ILE A 285 3.45 3.21 -8.14
C ILE A 285 4.92 3.00 -7.82
N MET A 286 5.57 2.08 -8.54
CA MET A 286 7.00 1.85 -8.40
C MET A 286 7.79 2.97 -9.10
N TRP A 287 9.00 3.26 -8.61
CA TRP A 287 9.87 4.31 -9.14
C TRP A 287 10.05 4.20 -10.65
N ASP A 288 10.26 2.98 -11.15
CA ASP A 288 10.49 2.72 -12.57
C ASP A 288 9.22 2.73 -13.43
N GLN A 289 8.05 2.75 -12.80
CA GLN A 289 6.75 2.89 -13.46
C GLN A 289 6.31 4.36 -13.58
N MET A 290 6.93 5.29 -12.85
CA MET A 290 6.62 6.71 -12.94
C MET A 290 7.15 7.33 -14.24
N SER A 291 6.48 8.38 -14.70
CA SER A 291 6.96 9.19 -15.82
C SER A 291 8.33 9.82 -15.51
N ASN A 292 9.07 10.17 -16.56
CA ASN A 292 10.35 10.87 -16.40
C ASN A 292 10.18 12.22 -15.70
N ASP A 293 9.08 12.93 -15.95
CA ASP A 293 8.78 14.21 -15.30
C ASP A 293 8.48 14.04 -13.82
N ALA A 294 7.76 12.99 -13.42
CA ALA A 294 7.52 12.70 -12.01
C ALA A 294 8.81 12.35 -11.27
N ARG A 295 9.67 11.50 -11.85
CA ARG A 295 10.98 11.19 -11.27
C ARG A 295 11.87 12.42 -11.16
N ARG A 296 11.93 13.25 -12.21
CA ARG A 296 12.66 14.52 -12.21
C ARG A 296 12.12 15.46 -11.13
N ALA A 297 10.81 15.58 -10.99
CA ALA A 297 10.19 16.38 -9.94
C ALA A 297 10.57 15.91 -8.53
N LEU A 298 10.48 14.61 -8.26
CA LEU A 298 10.82 14.03 -6.96
C LEU A 298 12.32 14.09 -6.64
N ASN A 299 13.17 14.21 -7.66
CA ASN A 299 14.61 14.46 -7.52
C ASN A 299 14.93 15.95 -7.26
N SER A 300 14.16 16.88 -7.82
CA SER A 300 14.50 18.31 -7.86
C SER A 300 13.73 19.19 -6.88
N VAL A 301 12.47 18.86 -6.56
CA VAL A 301 11.61 19.70 -5.72
C VAL A 301 11.97 19.58 -4.23
N HIS A 302 12.10 20.73 -3.57
CA HIS A 302 12.38 20.81 -2.14
C HIS A 302 11.09 20.85 -1.31
N PHE A 303 10.81 19.78 -0.56
CA PHE A 303 9.62 19.64 0.29
C PHE A 303 9.79 20.24 1.71
N GLY A 304 10.52 21.35 1.81
CA GLY A 304 10.72 22.06 3.07
C GLY A 304 11.54 21.23 4.08
N LYS A 305 10.91 20.81 5.18
CA LYS A 305 11.57 19.96 6.20
C LYS A 305 11.48 18.47 5.87
N ALA A 306 10.60 18.09 4.95
CA ALA A 306 10.45 16.72 4.49
C ALA A 306 11.39 16.45 3.31
N ASN A 307 11.86 15.20 3.20
CA ASN A 307 12.76 14.77 2.13
C ASN A 307 12.21 13.51 1.47
N THR A 308 12.11 13.50 0.14
CA THR A 308 11.71 12.31 -0.63
C THR A 308 12.70 11.16 -0.40
N PRO A 309 12.32 10.07 0.29
CA PRO A 309 13.31 9.11 0.79
C PRO A 309 13.78 8.10 -0.26
N PHE A 310 13.05 7.97 -1.36
CA PHE A 310 13.29 7.01 -2.44
C PHE A 310 13.73 7.67 -3.75
N ASN A 311 14.04 8.97 -3.75
CA ASN A 311 14.63 9.63 -4.90
C ASN A 311 16.09 9.17 -5.12
N ASP A 312 16.71 9.55 -6.23
CA ASP A 312 18.03 9.01 -6.63
C ASP A 312 19.14 9.32 -5.61
N GLY A 313 19.11 10.50 -4.99
CA GLY A 313 20.12 10.90 -4.01
C GLY A 313 19.93 10.26 -2.63
N ASN A 314 18.69 9.95 -2.24
CA ASN A 314 18.39 9.50 -0.87
C ASN A 314 18.20 7.99 -0.76
N PHE A 315 17.79 7.30 -1.82
CA PHE A 315 17.34 5.90 -1.73
C PHE A 315 18.39 4.98 -1.12
N ARG A 316 19.60 4.92 -1.70
CA ARG A 316 20.65 4.02 -1.22
C ARG A 316 21.14 4.38 0.20
N PRO A 317 21.49 5.65 0.51
CA PRO A 317 21.86 6.03 1.88
C PRO A 317 20.78 5.72 2.92
N LYS A 318 19.50 5.86 2.56
CA LYS A 318 18.37 5.54 3.45
C LYS A 318 18.25 4.05 3.72
N LEU A 319 18.49 3.19 2.73
CA LEU A 319 18.54 1.73 2.92
C LEU A 319 19.69 1.32 3.84
N GLU A 320 20.88 1.87 3.64
CA GLU A 320 22.07 1.57 4.47
C GLU A 320 21.86 1.99 5.93
N LYS A 321 21.25 3.17 6.15
CA LYS A 321 20.91 3.64 7.50
C LYS A 321 19.80 2.81 8.16
N ALA A 322 18.95 2.17 7.38
CA ALA A 322 17.84 1.35 7.84
C ALA A 322 18.17 -0.15 7.91
N TRP A 323 19.41 -0.54 7.65
CA TRP A 323 19.83 -1.93 7.58
C TRP A 323 19.69 -2.63 8.95
N PRO A 324 18.74 -3.59 9.09
CA PRO A 324 18.36 -4.13 10.40
C PRO A 324 19.18 -5.35 10.80
N PHE A 325 19.97 -5.90 9.88
CA PHE A 325 20.83 -7.06 10.15
C PHE A 325 22.12 -6.55 10.79
N LYS A 326 22.54 -7.19 11.89
CA LYS A 326 23.76 -6.80 12.60
C LYS A 326 24.94 -6.72 11.61
N LYS A 327 25.75 -5.67 11.75
CA LYS A 327 27.11 -5.70 11.22
C LYS A 327 27.97 -6.62 12.07
#